data_AF-R0ILW2-F1
#
_entry.id   AF-R0ILW2-F1
#
_cell.length_a   1.000
_cell.length_b   1.000
_cell.length_c   1.000
_cell.angle_alpha   90.00
_cell.angle_beta   90.00
_cell.angle_gamma   90.00
#
_symmetry.space_group_name_H-M   'P 1'
#
loop_
_entity.id
_entity.type
_entity.pdbx_description
1 polymer ?
#
loop_
_entity_poly.entity_id
_entity_poly.type
_entity_poly.pdbx_seq_one_letter_code
_entity_poly.pdbx_strand_id
1 'polypeptide(L)'
;MVSYCRERLLPIADIITPNVKEASALLGGAQIKTVAEMRSAAKLLHEMGPRFVLVKGGDLPNSSESVDVFFDGKEFHELRSPRIATRNTHGTGCTLASCIAAELAKGSSMLSAVKVAKRFVDNALDYSKNMVIGTGRQGPFDHFFCLNKNLQSSRCSIFNPDDLFLYAVTDSRMNKKWNRSIVDAVKAAIEGGATIIQLREKEAETREFLEEAKSCVGICRSHGVCLLINDRIDIALACDADGVHVGQSDMPVDQVRSLLGPDKIIGVSCKTPEQAHQAWKDGADYIGSGGVFPTNTKANNRTIGLDGLETVCKASKLPVVAIGGIGISNAESVMQINAPNLKGVAVVSALFDQECVFTQAKKLHKTLKETTREM
;
A
#
# COMPACT_ATOMS: atom_id res chain seq x y z
N MET A 1 0.42 -28.96 -36.90
CA MET A 1 0.16 -28.13 -35.70
C MET A 1 -0.45 -26.78 -36.07
N VAL A 2 0.21 -25.96 -36.90
CA VAL A 2 -0.32 -24.63 -37.30
C VAL A 2 -1.69 -24.71 -37.98
N SER A 3 -1.90 -25.63 -38.93
CA SER A 3 -3.20 -25.85 -39.59
C SER A 3 -4.31 -26.17 -38.58
N TYR A 4 -4.04 -27.09 -37.65
CA TYR A 4 -4.99 -27.43 -36.59
C TYR A 4 -5.35 -26.22 -35.71
N CYS A 5 -4.36 -25.41 -35.32
CA CYS A 5 -4.64 -24.18 -34.58
C CYS A 5 -5.59 -23.26 -35.36
N ARG A 6 -5.29 -23.01 -36.65
CA ARG A 6 -6.11 -22.15 -37.52
C ARG A 6 -7.53 -22.66 -37.71
N GLU A 7 -7.68 -23.96 -37.93
CA GLU A 7 -8.97 -24.55 -38.31
C GLU A 7 -9.84 -24.95 -37.12
N ARG A 8 -9.25 -25.22 -35.95
CA ARG A 8 -9.97 -25.80 -34.79
C ARG A 8 -9.91 -24.95 -33.53
N LEU A 9 -8.81 -24.23 -33.27
CA LEU A 9 -8.61 -23.52 -32.00
C LEU A 9 -8.91 -22.02 -32.11
N LEU A 10 -8.41 -21.36 -33.17
CA LEU A 10 -8.67 -19.93 -33.38
C LEU A 10 -10.16 -19.60 -33.45
N PRO A 11 -11.02 -20.38 -34.15
CA PRO A 11 -12.44 -20.03 -34.27
C PRO A 11 -13.24 -20.08 -32.96
N ILE A 12 -12.72 -20.74 -31.93
CA ILE A 12 -13.39 -20.89 -30.63
C ILE A 12 -12.69 -20.09 -29.51
N ALA A 13 -11.60 -19.40 -29.82
CA ALA A 13 -10.87 -18.61 -28.85
C ALA A 13 -11.54 -17.24 -28.65
N ASP A 14 -11.72 -16.83 -27.40
CA ASP A 14 -12.17 -15.45 -27.12
C ASP A 14 -11.03 -14.46 -27.41
N ILE A 15 -9.83 -14.74 -26.89
CA ILE A 15 -8.60 -13.99 -27.18
C ILE A 15 -7.46 -14.91 -27.56
N ILE A 16 -6.61 -14.45 -28.49
CA ILE A 16 -5.29 -15.03 -28.73
C ILE A 16 -4.18 -14.02 -28.48
N THR A 17 -3.04 -14.50 -27.99
CA THR A 17 -1.91 -13.64 -27.60
C THR A 17 -0.59 -14.04 -28.28
N PRO A 18 -0.49 -14.13 -29.61
CA PRO A 18 0.74 -14.57 -30.28
C PRO A 18 1.86 -13.53 -30.13
N ASN A 19 3.11 -13.97 -29.97
CA ASN A 19 4.26 -13.09 -30.24
C ASN A 19 4.44 -12.90 -31.76
N VAL A 20 5.32 -11.98 -32.20
CA VAL A 20 5.56 -11.72 -33.63
C VAL A 20 5.99 -12.96 -34.42
N LYS A 21 6.71 -13.92 -33.83
CA LYS A 21 7.14 -15.16 -34.49
C LYS A 21 5.98 -16.15 -34.65
N GLU A 22 5.16 -16.30 -33.61
CA GLU A 22 3.93 -17.09 -33.62
C GLU A 22 2.92 -16.52 -34.61
N ALA A 23 2.73 -15.20 -34.63
CA ALA A 23 1.87 -14.50 -35.57
C ALA A 23 2.36 -14.71 -37.01
N SER A 24 3.67 -14.58 -37.26
CA SER A 24 4.28 -14.88 -38.56
C SER A 24 3.97 -16.32 -39.01
N ALA A 25 4.16 -17.31 -38.15
CA ALA A 25 3.85 -18.71 -38.46
C ALA A 25 2.35 -18.93 -38.72
N LEU A 26 1.48 -18.31 -37.93
CA LEU A 26 0.02 -18.34 -38.12
C LEU A 26 -0.44 -17.60 -39.38
N LEU A 27 0.38 -16.74 -39.96
CA LEU A 27 0.11 -16.02 -41.21
C LEU A 27 0.94 -16.52 -42.41
N GLY A 28 1.53 -17.72 -42.30
CA GLY A 28 2.21 -18.37 -43.43
C GLY A 28 3.63 -17.84 -43.70
N GLY A 29 4.31 -17.33 -42.67
CA GLY A 29 5.70 -16.87 -42.75
C GLY A 29 5.86 -15.37 -43.07
N ALA A 30 4.80 -14.57 -42.94
CA ALA A 30 4.84 -13.12 -43.14
C ALA A 30 5.89 -12.47 -42.20
N GLN A 31 6.72 -11.57 -42.71
CA GLN A 31 7.67 -10.84 -41.88
C GLN A 31 6.95 -9.74 -41.11
N ILE A 32 7.10 -9.73 -39.78
CA ILE A 32 6.52 -8.73 -38.88
C ILE A 32 7.68 -8.06 -38.13
N LYS A 33 8.07 -6.87 -38.56
CA LYS A 33 9.22 -6.11 -38.05
C LYS A 33 8.83 -4.74 -37.50
N THR A 34 7.62 -4.27 -37.76
CA THR A 34 7.12 -2.95 -37.36
C THR A 34 5.78 -3.04 -36.64
N VAL A 35 5.46 -2.01 -35.85
CA VAL A 35 4.15 -1.90 -35.18
C VAL A 35 3.00 -1.83 -36.19
N ALA A 36 3.21 -1.19 -37.35
CA ALA A 36 2.22 -1.16 -38.43
C ALA A 36 1.92 -2.57 -38.97
N GLU A 37 2.94 -3.39 -39.20
CA GLU A 37 2.77 -4.79 -39.61
C GLU A 37 2.11 -5.64 -38.52
N MET A 38 2.38 -5.36 -37.23
CA MET A 38 1.66 -6.01 -36.13
C MET A 38 0.17 -5.69 -36.14
N ARG A 39 -0.23 -4.45 -36.46
CA ARG A 39 -1.64 -4.07 -36.61
C ARG A 39 -2.30 -4.80 -37.77
N SER A 40 -1.61 -4.91 -38.91
CA SER A 40 -2.07 -5.70 -40.05
C SER A 40 -2.21 -7.18 -39.70
N ALA A 41 -1.22 -7.74 -38.99
CA ALA A 41 -1.27 -9.13 -38.53
C ALA A 41 -2.42 -9.39 -37.56
N ALA A 42 -2.68 -8.47 -36.62
CA ALA A 42 -3.78 -8.59 -35.67
C ALA A 42 -5.15 -8.66 -36.37
N LYS A 43 -5.35 -7.85 -37.42
CA LYS A 43 -6.57 -7.90 -38.26
C LYS A 43 -6.73 -9.24 -38.99
N LEU A 44 -5.69 -9.69 -39.68
CA LEU A 44 -5.74 -10.97 -40.40
C LEU A 44 -5.98 -12.16 -39.47
N LEU A 45 -5.41 -12.11 -38.26
CA LEU A 45 -5.63 -13.14 -37.24
C LEU A 45 -7.04 -13.08 -36.66
N HIS A 46 -7.64 -11.91 -36.54
CA HIS A 46 -9.03 -11.74 -36.10
C HIS A 46 -10.02 -12.34 -37.12
N GLU A 47 -9.74 -12.18 -38.42
CA GLU A 47 -10.53 -12.80 -39.50
C GLU A 47 -10.54 -14.34 -39.44
N MET A 48 -9.60 -14.96 -38.72
CA MET A 48 -9.57 -16.40 -38.48
C MET A 48 -10.51 -16.86 -37.35
N GLY A 49 -11.23 -15.94 -36.71
CA GLY A 49 -12.31 -16.24 -35.75
C GLY A 49 -12.18 -15.74 -34.30
N PRO A 50 -10.98 -15.52 -33.71
CA PRO A 50 -10.89 -15.01 -32.36
C PRO A 50 -11.54 -13.64 -32.19
N ARG A 51 -12.29 -13.42 -31.11
CA ARG A 51 -12.97 -12.12 -30.87
C ARG A 51 -11.97 -11.00 -30.61
N PHE A 52 -10.87 -11.31 -29.96
CA PHE A 52 -9.82 -10.36 -29.61
C PHE A 52 -8.43 -10.91 -30.00
N VAL A 53 -7.52 -10.03 -30.41
CA VAL A 53 -6.15 -10.41 -30.78
C VAL A 53 -5.15 -9.49 -30.11
N LEU A 54 -4.17 -10.06 -29.40
CA LEU A 54 -3.04 -9.35 -28.81
C LEU A 54 -1.72 -9.84 -29.42
N VAL A 55 -1.16 -9.08 -30.36
CA VAL A 55 0.15 -9.38 -30.92
C VAL A 55 1.23 -8.79 -30.02
N LYS A 56 2.06 -9.63 -29.41
CA LYS A 56 3.11 -9.22 -28.46
C LYS A 56 4.39 -8.85 -29.19
N GLY A 57 4.93 -7.66 -28.95
CA GLY A 57 6.07 -7.10 -29.67
C GLY A 57 7.39 -7.12 -28.90
N GLY A 58 7.48 -7.80 -27.75
CA GLY A 58 8.72 -7.91 -26.97
C GLY A 58 9.92 -8.50 -27.74
N ASP A 59 9.66 -9.24 -28.83
CA ASP A 59 10.66 -9.82 -29.73
C ASP A 59 11.01 -8.93 -30.94
N LEU A 60 10.42 -7.73 -31.07
CA LEU A 60 10.77 -6.81 -32.15
C LEU A 60 12.26 -6.41 -32.08
N PRO A 61 13.01 -6.46 -33.20
CA PRO A 61 14.42 -6.08 -33.20
C PRO A 61 14.60 -4.56 -33.05
N ASN A 62 15.68 -4.14 -32.37
CA ASN A 62 16.18 -2.76 -32.32
C ASN A 62 15.20 -1.67 -31.80
N SER A 63 14.19 -2.04 -31.01
CA SER A 63 13.32 -1.09 -30.32
C SER A 63 13.75 -0.90 -28.86
N SER A 64 13.79 0.36 -28.41
CA SER A 64 13.93 0.76 -27.00
C SER A 64 12.63 0.54 -26.20
N GLU A 65 11.51 0.34 -26.89
CA GLU A 65 10.19 0.06 -26.32
C GLU A 65 9.73 -1.37 -26.63
N SER A 66 9.00 -1.97 -25.68
CA SER A 66 8.16 -3.14 -25.92
C SER A 66 6.74 -2.66 -26.23
N VAL A 67 6.25 -2.98 -27.43
CA VAL A 67 4.93 -2.55 -27.90
C VAL A 67 4.07 -3.76 -28.16
N ASP A 68 2.95 -3.91 -27.45
CA ASP A 68 1.94 -4.92 -27.74
C ASP A 68 0.74 -4.27 -28.43
N VAL A 69 0.22 -4.91 -29.48
CA VAL A 69 -0.91 -4.42 -30.27
C VAL A 69 -2.13 -5.26 -29.96
N PHE A 70 -3.10 -4.66 -29.28
CA PHE A 70 -4.40 -5.25 -29.01
C PHE A 70 -5.43 -4.76 -30.04
N PHE A 71 -6.18 -5.68 -30.63
CA PHE A 71 -7.29 -5.40 -31.53
C PHE A 71 -8.56 -6.04 -30.99
N ASP A 72 -9.62 -5.23 -30.86
CA ASP A 72 -10.89 -5.65 -30.27
C ASP A 72 -12.00 -5.98 -31.29
N GLY A 73 -11.62 -6.03 -32.58
CA GLY A 73 -12.53 -6.16 -33.71
C GLY A 73 -12.97 -4.83 -34.31
N LYS A 74 -12.69 -3.69 -33.66
CA LYS A 74 -13.05 -2.34 -34.12
C LYS A 74 -11.86 -1.39 -34.09
N GLU A 75 -11.25 -1.27 -32.91
CA GLU A 75 -10.18 -0.34 -32.60
C GLU A 75 -8.89 -1.07 -32.23
N PHE A 76 -7.79 -0.33 -32.36
CA PHE A 76 -6.48 -0.80 -31.93
C PHE A 76 -6.05 -0.04 -30.68
N HIS A 77 -5.48 -0.78 -29.73
CA HIS A 77 -4.83 -0.24 -28.55
C HIS A 77 -3.37 -0.68 -28.53
N GLU A 78 -2.47 0.29 -28.55
CA GLU A 78 -1.03 0.04 -28.40
C GLU A 78 -0.64 0.15 -26.92
N LEU A 79 -0.05 -0.91 -26.38
CA LEU A 79 0.41 -0.98 -25.00
C LEU A 79 1.93 -0.91 -24.99
N ARG A 80 2.45 0.25 -24.62
CA ARG A 80 3.89 0.56 -24.66
C ARG A 80 4.49 0.49 -23.27
N SER A 81 5.69 -0.08 -23.18
CA SER A 81 6.54 -0.01 -21.99
C SER A 81 8.02 0.07 -22.40
N PRO A 82 8.90 0.58 -21.52
CA PRO A 82 10.33 0.47 -21.74
C PRO A 82 10.77 -0.98 -21.91
N ARG A 83 11.67 -1.25 -22.85
CA ARG A 83 12.21 -2.59 -23.01
C ARG A 83 13.18 -2.92 -21.87
N ILE A 84 12.90 -4.01 -21.16
CA ILE A 84 13.74 -4.48 -20.06
C ILE A 84 14.82 -5.42 -20.62
N ALA A 85 16.08 -5.01 -20.52
CA ALA A 85 17.21 -5.81 -20.92
C ALA A 85 17.48 -6.91 -19.87
N THR A 86 16.95 -8.12 -20.10
CA THR A 86 17.18 -9.27 -19.22
C THR A 86 17.16 -10.59 -19.98
N ARG A 87 17.87 -11.60 -19.44
CA ARG A 87 17.76 -13.00 -19.89
C ARG A 87 16.53 -13.71 -19.33
N ASN A 88 15.86 -13.10 -18.34
CA ASN A 88 14.81 -13.73 -17.53
C ASN A 88 13.42 -13.61 -18.17
N THR A 89 13.29 -14.03 -19.43
CA THR A 89 12.06 -13.84 -20.23
C THR A 89 11.22 -15.11 -20.37
N HIS A 90 11.66 -16.22 -19.76
CA HIS A 90 10.97 -17.50 -19.87
C HIS A 90 9.60 -17.43 -19.18
N GLY A 91 8.56 -17.91 -19.86
CA GLY A 91 7.20 -17.96 -19.31
C GLY A 91 6.39 -16.66 -19.43
N THR A 92 6.95 -15.58 -19.99
CA THR A 92 6.26 -14.28 -20.12
C THR A 92 4.92 -14.39 -20.85
N GLY A 93 4.87 -15.18 -21.93
CA GLY A 93 3.64 -15.45 -22.67
C GLY A 93 2.57 -16.19 -21.86
N CYS A 94 2.95 -17.25 -21.14
CA CYS A 94 2.02 -18.02 -20.31
C CYS A 94 1.50 -17.16 -19.15
N THR A 95 2.37 -16.40 -18.49
CA THR A 95 1.99 -15.48 -17.43
C THR A 95 1.00 -14.43 -17.90
N LEU A 96 1.24 -13.84 -19.08
CA LEU A 96 0.33 -12.87 -19.68
C LEU A 96 -1.06 -13.46 -19.88
N ALA A 97 -1.14 -14.65 -20.51
CA ALA A 97 -2.41 -15.33 -20.76
C ALA A 97 -3.14 -15.71 -19.46
N SER A 98 -2.43 -16.26 -18.48
CA SER A 98 -2.98 -16.60 -17.17
C SER A 98 -3.49 -15.37 -16.42
N CYS A 99 -2.76 -14.24 -16.49
CA CYS A 99 -3.18 -13.00 -15.86
C CYS A 99 -4.44 -12.42 -16.53
N ILE A 100 -4.54 -12.45 -17.87
CA ILE A 100 -5.75 -12.05 -18.58
C ILE A 100 -6.94 -12.91 -18.12
N ALA A 101 -6.78 -14.24 -18.10
CA ALA A 101 -7.84 -15.15 -17.66
C ALA A 101 -8.28 -14.88 -16.21
N ALA A 102 -7.32 -14.62 -15.30
CA ALA A 102 -7.61 -14.29 -13.91
C ALA A 102 -8.35 -12.94 -13.76
N GLU A 103 -7.97 -11.92 -14.53
CA GLU A 103 -8.66 -10.62 -14.52
C GLU A 103 -10.08 -10.72 -15.07
N LEU A 104 -10.29 -11.49 -16.14
CA LEU A 104 -11.63 -11.74 -16.67
C LEU A 104 -12.51 -12.47 -15.65
N ALA A 105 -11.96 -13.46 -14.92
CA ALA A 105 -12.68 -14.15 -13.85
C ALA A 105 -13.08 -13.22 -12.69
N LYS A 106 -12.35 -12.12 -12.48
CA LYS A 106 -12.70 -11.06 -11.52
C LYS A 106 -13.74 -10.05 -12.04
N GLY A 107 -14.21 -10.22 -13.27
CA GLY A 107 -15.20 -9.33 -13.90
C GLY A 107 -14.60 -8.12 -14.63
N SER A 108 -13.27 -8.09 -14.86
CA SER A 108 -12.64 -7.04 -15.66
C SER A 108 -13.09 -7.13 -17.13
N SER A 109 -13.18 -5.99 -17.82
CA SER A 109 -13.31 -5.97 -19.28
C SER A 109 -12.05 -6.50 -19.96
N MET A 110 -12.15 -7.00 -21.20
CA MET A 110 -11.01 -7.57 -21.94
C MET A 110 -9.83 -6.59 -22.05
N LEU A 111 -10.08 -5.33 -22.44
CA LEU A 111 -9.03 -4.32 -22.53
C LEU A 111 -8.38 -4.03 -21.17
N SER A 112 -9.17 -4.00 -20.09
CA SER A 112 -8.65 -3.82 -18.72
C SER A 112 -7.77 -5.01 -18.31
N ALA A 113 -8.23 -6.23 -18.55
CA ALA A 113 -7.50 -7.46 -18.27
C ALA A 113 -6.15 -7.50 -18.99
N VAL A 114 -6.13 -7.15 -20.28
CA VAL A 114 -4.90 -7.07 -21.08
C VAL A 114 -3.95 -5.99 -20.54
N LYS A 115 -4.45 -4.79 -20.19
CA LYS A 115 -3.63 -3.72 -19.60
C LYS A 115 -3.01 -4.13 -18.26
N VAL A 116 -3.76 -4.80 -17.40
CA VAL A 116 -3.26 -5.31 -16.12
C VAL A 116 -2.20 -6.38 -16.35
N ALA A 117 -2.46 -7.35 -17.23
CA ALA A 117 -1.53 -8.42 -17.55
C ALA A 117 -0.21 -7.91 -18.13
N LYS A 118 -0.26 -6.92 -19.03
CA LYS A 118 0.93 -6.28 -19.59
C LYS A 118 1.80 -5.65 -18.50
N ARG A 119 1.18 -4.84 -17.62
CA ARG A 119 1.87 -4.21 -16.49
C ARG A 119 2.45 -5.23 -15.53
N PHE A 120 1.74 -6.33 -15.27
CA PHE A 120 2.22 -7.40 -14.40
C PHE A 120 3.52 -8.00 -14.95
N VAL A 121 3.53 -8.38 -16.23
CA VAL A 121 4.71 -8.97 -16.88
C VAL A 121 5.88 -7.99 -16.91
N ASP A 122 5.63 -6.72 -17.26
CA ASP A 122 6.68 -5.69 -17.26
C ASP A 122 7.31 -5.52 -15.87
N ASN A 123 6.48 -5.43 -14.83
CA ASN A 123 6.97 -5.28 -13.46
C ASN A 123 7.72 -6.51 -12.96
N ALA A 124 7.27 -7.71 -13.34
CA ALA A 124 7.91 -8.96 -12.96
C ALA A 124 9.29 -9.09 -13.63
N LEU A 125 9.39 -8.71 -14.91
CA LEU A 125 10.64 -8.67 -15.66
C LEU A 125 11.63 -7.66 -15.07
N ASP A 126 11.18 -6.46 -14.71
CA ASP A 126 12.06 -5.43 -14.14
C ASP A 126 12.57 -5.84 -12.77
N TYR A 127 11.68 -6.37 -11.91
CA TYR A 127 12.07 -6.91 -10.60
C TYR A 127 13.10 -8.03 -10.75
N SER A 128 12.89 -8.92 -11.72
CA SER A 128 13.71 -10.11 -11.90
C SER A 128 14.94 -9.87 -12.76
N LYS A 129 15.20 -8.65 -13.25
CA LYS A 129 16.16 -8.42 -14.34
C LYS A 129 17.58 -8.91 -14.05
N ASN A 130 17.97 -8.85 -12.77
CA ASN A 130 19.29 -9.24 -12.27
C ASN A 130 19.32 -10.62 -11.60
N MET A 131 18.22 -11.37 -11.60
CA MET A 131 18.19 -12.71 -11.01
C MET A 131 19.06 -13.69 -11.81
N VAL A 132 19.91 -14.43 -11.12
CA VAL A 132 20.77 -15.46 -11.72
C VAL A 132 20.36 -16.83 -11.19
N ILE A 133 19.35 -17.42 -11.83
CA ILE A 133 18.89 -18.79 -11.55
C ILE A 133 19.20 -19.66 -12.77
N GLY A 134 19.90 -20.77 -12.54
CA GLY A 134 20.27 -21.75 -13.57
C GLY A 134 21.28 -21.24 -14.61
N THR A 135 21.66 -22.15 -15.52
CA THR A 135 22.68 -21.94 -16.58
C THR A 135 22.09 -21.85 -17.99
N GLY A 136 20.76 -21.93 -18.14
CA GLY A 136 20.07 -21.84 -19.43
C GLY A 136 20.17 -20.47 -20.09
N ARG A 137 20.02 -20.42 -21.42
CA ARG A 137 20.06 -19.18 -22.21
C ARG A 137 18.92 -18.20 -21.86
N GLN A 138 17.75 -18.72 -21.47
CA GLN A 138 16.62 -17.95 -20.96
C GLN A 138 16.36 -18.38 -19.52
N GLY A 139 16.34 -17.42 -18.60
CA GLY A 139 16.06 -17.65 -17.19
C GLY A 139 14.58 -17.41 -16.85
N PRO A 140 14.13 -17.89 -15.67
CA PRO A 140 12.82 -17.57 -15.14
C PRO A 140 12.78 -16.14 -14.56
N PHE A 141 11.58 -15.60 -14.39
CA PHE A 141 11.33 -14.41 -13.56
C PHE A 141 10.43 -14.76 -12.37
N ASP A 142 10.42 -13.92 -11.35
CA ASP A 142 9.68 -14.12 -10.12
C ASP A 142 8.20 -13.71 -10.28
N HIS A 143 7.29 -14.69 -10.34
CA HIS A 143 5.85 -14.45 -10.35
C HIS A 143 5.31 -13.91 -9.02
N PHE A 144 6.06 -14.10 -7.93
CA PHE A 144 5.73 -13.59 -6.60
C PHE A 144 6.36 -12.23 -6.34
N PHE A 145 6.88 -11.52 -7.36
CA PHE A 145 7.48 -10.20 -7.17
C PHE A 145 6.56 -9.21 -6.44
N CYS A 146 5.23 -9.32 -6.59
CA CYS A 146 4.29 -8.49 -5.82
C CYS A 146 4.32 -8.81 -4.32
N LEU A 147 4.47 -10.09 -3.95
CA LEU A 147 4.63 -10.51 -2.55
C LEU A 147 6.04 -10.17 -2.05
N ASN A 148 7.05 -10.32 -2.90
CA ASN A 148 8.45 -10.11 -2.54
C ASN A 148 8.86 -8.63 -2.53
N LYS A 149 8.25 -7.76 -3.34
CA LYS A 149 8.36 -6.29 -3.19
C LYS A 149 7.87 -5.83 -1.83
N ASN A 150 6.83 -6.49 -1.29
CA ASN A 150 6.34 -6.24 0.05
C ASN A 150 7.31 -6.76 1.14
N LEU A 151 8.20 -7.71 0.81
CA LEU A 151 9.22 -8.27 1.71
C LEU A 151 10.58 -7.55 1.63
N GLN A 152 10.95 -6.97 0.48
CA GLN A 152 12.24 -6.27 0.27
C GLN A 152 12.18 -4.77 0.52
N SER A 153 10.98 -4.17 0.54
CA SER A 153 10.79 -2.89 1.22
C SER A 153 10.96 -3.14 2.71
N SER A 154 11.83 -2.38 3.37
CA SER A 154 11.89 -2.23 4.83
C SER A 154 10.54 -1.74 5.38
N ARG A 155 9.53 -2.61 5.39
CA ARG A 155 8.18 -2.38 5.91
C ARG A 155 8.11 -2.90 7.33
N CYS A 156 7.28 -2.27 8.15
CA CYS A 156 6.53 -3.01 9.17
C CYS A 156 5.64 -4.04 8.42
N SER A 157 6.20 -5.17 7.99
CA SER A 157 5.50 -6.13 7.12
C SER A 157 4.39 -6.88 7.85
N ILE A 158 4.40 -6.82 9.19
CA ILE A 158 3.35 -7.30 10.07
C ILE A 158 3.20 -6.23 11.15
N PHE A 159 1.98 -5.72 11.34
CA PHE A 159 1.69 -4.81 12.44
C PHE A 159 2.06 -5.48 13.77
N ASN A 160 3.00 -4.88 14.51
CA ASN A 160 3.30 -5.30 15.87
C ASN A 160 2.52 -4.40 16.84
N PRO A 161 1.61 -4.95 17.66
CA PRO A 161 0.88 -4.17 18.66
C PRO A 161 1.78 -3.36 19.61
N ASP A 162 3.01 -3.83 19.86
CA ASP A 162 3.96 -3.15 20.75
C ASP A 162 4.52 -1.85 20.13
N ASP A 163 4.36 -1.64 18.81
CA ASP A 163 4.72 -0.37 18.16
C ASP A 163 3.82 0.79 18.65
N LEU A 164 2.67 0.50 19.25
CA LEU A 164 1.76 1.50 19.83
C LEU A 164 2.26 2.12 21.15
N PHE A 165 3.43 1.69 21.66
CA PHE A 165 3.96 2.05 22.98
C PHE A 165 4.03 3.57 23.24
N LEU A 166 4.72 4.31 22.37
CA LEU A 166 4.75 5.77 22.37
C LEU A 166 4.33 6.29 21.00
N TYR A 167 3.04 6.59 20.89
CA TYR A 167 2.42 7.01 19.65
C TYR A 167 2.38 8.54 19.53
N ALA A 168 3.22 9.10 18.65
CA ALA A 168 3.22 10.53 18.37
C ALA A 168 2.25 10.89 17.23
N VAL A 169 1.27 11.76 17.52
CA VAL A 169 0.35 12.31 16.51
C VAL A 169 0.70 13.77 16.29
N THR A 170 0.97 14.18 15.05
CA THR A 170 1.40 15.56 14.74
C THR A 170 0.23 16.56 14.77
N ASP A 171 0.55 17.85 14.91
CA ASP A 171 -0.36 18.96 14.63
C ASP A 171 0.45 20.13 14.06
N SER A 172 0.15 20.54 12.82
CA SER A 172 0.93 21.54 12.11
C SER A 172 0.87 22.93 12.74
N ARG A 173 -0.24 23.30 13.39
CA ARG A 173 -0.36 24.59 14.07
C ARG A 173 0.60 24.71 15.25
N MET A 174 0.76 23.63 16.01
CA MET A 174 1.70 23.57 17.12
C MET A 174 3.15 23.65 16.64
N ASN A 175 3.47 22.96 15.55
CA ASN A 175 4.81 23.03 14.95
C ASN A 175 5.12 24.44 14.40
N LYS A 176 4.16 25.09 13.74
CA LYS A 176 4.26 26.48 13.26
C LYS A 176 4.55 27.47 14.40
N LYS A 177 3.92 27.30 15.57
CA LYS A 177 4.18 28.13 16.77
C LYS A 177 5.65 28.11 17.20
N TRP A 178 6.35 27.00 16.97
CA TRP A 178 7.77 26.82 17.30
C TRP A 178 8.70 26.95 16.08
N ASN A 179 8.21 27.48 14.96
CA ASN A 179 8.94 27.61 13.69
C ASN A 179 9.65 26.32 13.26
N ARG A 180 8.97 25.19 13.41
CA ARG A 180 9.52 23.84 13.15
C ARG A 180 8.74 23.19 12.02
N SER A 181 9.44 22.57 11.06
CA SER A 181 8.79 21.78 10.02
C SER A 181 8.20 20.48 10.60
N ILE A 182 7.18 19.90 9.95
CA ILE A 182 6.66 18.60 10.36
C ILE A 182 7.73 17.50 10.28
N VAL A 183 8.61 17.60 9.28
CA VAL A 183 9.72 16.67 9.02
C VAL A 183 10.69 16.67 10.20
N ASP A 184 11.11 17.84 10.67
CA ASP A 184 12.01 17.98 11.83
C ASP A 184 11.34 17.51 13.13
N ALA A 185 10.05 17.81 13.28
CA ALA A 185 9.28 17.40 14.45
C ALA A 185 9.16 15.87 14.52
N VAL A 186 8.88 15.21 13.39
CA VAL A 186 8.81 13.74 13.27
C VAL A 186 10.16 13.11 13.57
N LYS A 187 11.24 13.62 12.96
CA LYS A 187 12.60 13.14 13.22
C LYS A 187 12.95 13.24 14.70
N ALA A 188 12.71 14.39 15.33
CA ALA A 188 12.99 14.59 16.74
C ALA A 188 12.15 13.68 17.65
N ALA A 189 10.89 13.40 17.29
CA ALA A 189 10.04 12.48 18.04
C ALA A 189 10.59 11.04 17.99
N ILE A 190 10.99 10.57 16.81
CA ILE A 190 11.59 9.24 16.60
C ILE A 190 12.90 9.10 17.38
N GLU A 191 13.81 10.06 17.23
CA GLU A 191 15.09 10.07 17.96
C GLU A 191 14.88 10.12 19.49
N GLY A 192 13.79 10.75 19.93
CA GLY A 192 13.37 10.78 21.34
C GLY A 192 12.73 9.46 21.82
N GLY A 193 12.38 8.54 20.94
CA GLY A 193 11.85 7.21 21.29
C GLY A 193 10.39 6.98 20.93
N ALA A 194 9.76 7.83 20.10
CA ALA A 194 8.45 7.51 19.54
C ALA A 194 8.53 6.23 18.70
N THR A 195 7.60 5.30 18.92
CA THR A 195 7.58 3.97 18.30
C THR A 195 6.64 3.89 17.10
N ILE A 196 5.73 4.86 16.97
CA ILE A 196 4.85 5.01 15.81
C ILE A 196 4.47 6.48 15.61
N ILE A 197 4.36 6.90 14.35
CA ILE A 197 4.02 8.28 13.96
C ILE A 197 2.67 8.31 13.23
N GLN A 198 1.83 9.29 13.54
CA GLN A 198 0.67 9.64 12.73
C GLN A 198 0.77 11.08 12.28
N LEU A 199 0.74 11.28 10.95
CA LEU A 199 0.63 12.60 10.37
C LEU A 199 -0.83 13.02 10.36
N ARG A 200 -1.12 14.10 11.08
CA ARG A 200 -2.44 14.72 11.11
C ARG A 200 -2.35 16.17 10.66
N GLU A 201 -2.72 16.37 9.41
CA GLU A 201 -2.77 17.67 8.75
C GLU A 201 -4.21 18.08 8.48
N LYS A 202 -4.53 19.36 8.73
CA LYS A 202 -5.89 19.91 8.60
C LYS A 202 -5.95 21.21 7.81
N GLU A 203 -4.82 21.89 7.64
CA GLU A 203 -4.74 23.21 7.02
C GLU A 203 -4.02 23.17 5.67
N ALA A 204 -3.02 22.30 5.52
CA ALA A 204 -2.21 22.27 4.31
C ALA A 204 -3.00 21.77 3.09
N GLU A 205 -2.66 22.32 1.93
CA GLU A 205 -3.20 21.86 0.65
C GLU A 205 -2.72 20.45 0.33
N THR A 206 -3.53 19.71 -0.44
CA THR A 206 -3.28 18.29 -0.74
C THR A 206 -1.88 18.04 -1.33
N ARG A 207 -1.41 18.92 -2.21
CA ARG A 207 -0.08 18.80 -2.83
C ARG A 207 1.05 18.97 -1.81
N GLU A 208 0.94 19.98 -0.95
CA GLU A 208 1.93 20.27 0.07
C GLU A 208 1.99 19.12 1.08
N PHE A 209 0.84 18.68 1.58
CA PHE A 209 0.76 17.58 2.53
C PHE A 209 1.33 16.28 1.95
N LEU A 210 1.10 16.00 0.66
CA LEU A 210 1.66 14.81 0.01
C LEU A 210 3.20 14.84 -0.03
N GLU A 211 3.81 15.97 -0.34
CA GLU A 211 5.26 16.10 -0.40
C GLU A 211 5.89 15.97 1.00
N GLU A 212 5.30 16.62 2.01
CA GLU A 212 5.72 16.45 3.41
C GLU A 212 5.58 15.00 3.88
N ALA A 213 4.45 14.36 3.57
CA ALA A 213 4.19 12.97 3.93
C ALA A 213 5.23 12.02 3.32
N LYS A 214 5.63 12.21 2.06
CA LYS A 214 6.71 11.42 1.43
C LYS A 214 8.04 11.59 2.16
N SER A 215 8.39 12.81 2.56
CA SER A 215 9.61 13.06 3.33
C SER A 215 9.58 12.36 4.69
N CYS A 216 8.45 12.45 5.41
CA CYS A 216 8.29 11.75 6.68
C CYS A 216 8.30 10.22 6.54
N VAL A 217 7.69 9.66 5.49
CA VAL A 217 7.76 8.22 5.19
C VAL A 217 9.21 7.76 5.03
N GLY A 218 10.03 8.53 4.31
CA GLY A 218 11.46 8.23 4.16
C GLY A 218 12.22 8.18 5.49
N ILE A 219 11.93 9.13 6.39
CA ILE A 219 12.56 9.20 7.73
C ILE A 219 12.09 8.06 8.62
N CYS A 220 10.79 7.79 8.66
CA CYS A 220 10.21 6.72 9.45
C CYS A 220 10.79 5.36 9.04
N ARG A 221 10.86 5.08 7.73
CA ARG A 221 11.44 3.84 7.20
C ARG A 221 12.92 3.68 7.55
N SER A 222 13.72 4.75 7.48
CA SER A 222 15.15 4.66 7.82
C SER A 222 15.41 4.37 9.30
N HIS A 223 14.42 4.59 10.17
CA HIS A 223 14.48 4.29 11.60
C HIS A 223 13.67 3.05 12.00
N GLY A 224 13.02 2.36 11.04
CA GLY A 224 12.17 1.21 11.32
C GLY A 224 10.91 1.55 12.12
N VAL A 225 10.40 2.79 12.00
CA VAL A 225 9.19 3.26 12.67
C VAL A 225 8.03 3.33 11.67
N CYS A 226 6.87 2.78 12.02
CA CYS A 226 5.70 2.84 11.16
C CYS A 226 5.12 4.28 11.12
N LEU A 227 4.62 4.70 9.95
CA LEU A 227 3.93 5.98 9.74
C LEU A 227 2.50 5.78 9.22
N LEU A 228 1.54 6.40 9.91
CA LEU A 228 0.12 6.40 9.56
C LEU A 228 -0.34 7.79 9.10
N ILE A 229 -1.28 7.84 8.17
CA ILE A 229 -1.95 9.09 7.76
C ILE A 229 -3.32 9.18 8.42
N ASN A 230 -3.62 10.31 9.05
CA ASN A 230 -4.94 10.56 9.63
C ASN A 230 -5.95 10.93 8.53
N ASP A 231 -7.09 10.22 8.50
CA ASP A 231 -8.29 10.42 7.67
C ASP A 231 -8.10 10.30 6.13
N ARG A 232 -6.98 10.77 5.57
CA ARG A 232 -6.73 10.89 4.12
C ARG A 232 -6.16 9.60 3.50
N ILE A 233 -7.04 8.67 3.14
CA ILE A 233 -6.70 7.40 2.46
C ILE A 233 -5.98 7.61 1.12
N ASP A 234 -6.38 8.63 0.37
CA ASP A 234 -5.76 9.03 -0.89
C ASP A 234 -4.28 9.43 -0.72
N ILE A 235 -3.96 10.20 0.32
CA ILE A 235 -2.59 10.57 0.67
C ILE A 235 -1.80 9.33 1.08
N ALA A 236 -2.36 8.46 1.93
CA ALA A 236 -1.71 7.24 2.37
C ALA A 236 -1.31 6.31 1.21
N LEU A 237 -2.18 6.18 0.21
CA LEU A 237 -1.89 5.44 -1.01
C LEU A 237 -0.83 6.14 -1.87
N ALA A 238 -0.93 7.46 -2.02
CA ALA A 238 -0.03 8.24 -2.88
C ALA A 238 1.41 8.34 -2.34
N CYS A 239 1.60 8.36 -1.01
CA CYS A 239 2.92 8.35 -0.39
C CYS A 239 3.39 6.94 0.04
N ASP A 240 2.57 5.91 -0.17
CA ASP A 240 2.80 4.54 0.31
C ASP A 240 3.07 4.47 1.83
N ALA A 241 2.28 5.18 2.63
CA ALA A 241 2.32 5.09 4.09
C ALA A 241 1.99 3.66 4.57
N ASP A 242 2.40 3.32 5.80
CA ASP A 242 2.18 1.99 6.37
C ASP A 242 0.69 1.75 6.70
N GLY A 243 -0.10 2.80 6.81
CA GLY A 243 -1.53 2.70 7.02
C GLY A 243 -2.23 4.03 7.30
N VAL A 244 -3.43 3.94 7.86
CA VAL A 244 -4.26 5.09 8.22
C VAL A 244 -4.82 4.96 9.63
N HIS A 245 -5.24 6.10 10.17
CA HIS A 245 -6.14 6.15 11.31
C HIS A 245 -7.39 6.93 10.91
N VAL A 246 -8.57 6.40 11.20
CA VAL A 246 -9.86 7.02 10.86
C VAL A 246 -10.75 7.21 12.09
N GLY A 247 -11.55 8.26 12.07
CA GLY A 247 -12.58 8.52 13.05
C GLY A 247 -13.95 7.94 12.69
N GLN A 248 -14.90 8.10 13.61
CA GLN A 248 -16.26 7.57 13.48
C GLN A 248 -17.12 8.26 12.40
N SER A 249 -16.70 9.42 11.91
CA SER A 249 -17.39 10.19 10.88
C SER A 249 -16.65 10.18 9.54
N ASP A 250 -15.52 9.47 9.48
CA ASP A 250 -14.70 9.35 8.28
C ASP A 250 -15.15 8.13 7.47
N MET A 251 -14.37 7.73 6.46
CA MET A 251 -14.69 6.57 5.62
C MET A 251 -14.85 5.29 6.48
N PRO A 252 -15.93 4.51 6.28
CA PRO A 252 -16.12 3.24 6.95
C PRO A 252 -14.95 2.27 6.76
N VAL A 253 -14.60 1.54 7.82
CA VAL A 253 -13.38 0.72 7.89
C VAL A 253 -13.35 -0.39 6.84
N ASP A 254 -14.50 -0.99 6.53
CA ASP A 254 -14.65 -1.99 5.47
C ASP A 254 -14.26 -1.44 4.09
N GLN A 255 -14.66 -0.20 3.79
CA GLN A 255 -14.30 0.50 2.56
C GLN A 255 -12.82 0.89 2.56
N VAL A 256 -12.29 1.37 3.69
CA VAL A 256 -10.86 1.67 3.85
C VAL A 256 -10.03 0.42 3.59
N ARG A 257 -10.42 -0.73 4.17
CA ARG A 257 -9.76 -2.03 3.95
C ARG A 257 -9.81 -2.46 2.49
N SER A 258 -10.94 -2.27 1.81
CA SER A 258 -11.06 -2.56 0.38
C SER A 258 -10.12 -1.72 -0.49
N LEU A 259 -9.82 -0.47 -0.11
CA LEU A 259 -8.93 0.41 -0.84
C LEU A 259 -7.44 0.16 -0.54
N LEU A 260 -7.11 -0.04 0.73
CA LEU A 260 -5.73 -0.19 1.20
C LEU A 260 -5.18 -1.61 1.02
N GLY A 261 -6.07 -2.60 0.90
CA GLY A 261 -5.69 -4.01 0.86
C GLY A 261 -5.44 -4.63 2.24
N PRO A 262 -5.07 -5.91 2.28
CA PRO A 262 -4.96 -6.67 3.52
C PRO A 262 -3.76 -6.29 4.40
N ASP A 263 -2.72 -5.68 3.82
CA ASP A 263 -1.42 -5.55 4.49
C ASP A 263 -1.22 -4.22 5.24
N LYS A 264 -1.95 -3.16 4.89
CA LYS A 264 -1.78 -1.84 5.48
C LYS A 264 -2.53 -1.72 6.82
N ILE A 265 -1.98 -0.96 7.75
CA ILE A 265 -2.52 -0.79 9.11
C ILE A 265 -3.77 0.11 9.07
N ILE A 266 -4.81 -0.26 9.80
CA ILE A 266 -6.01 0.56 10.00
C ILE A 266 -6.27 0.73 11.49
N GLY A 267 -6.10 1.96 11.97
CA GLY A 267 -6.51 2.38 13.31
C GLY A 267 -7.88 3.05 13.32
N VAL A 268 -8.65 2.85 14.38
CA VAL A 268 -9.98 3.47 14.51
C VAL A 268 -10.14 4.17 15.85
N SER A 269 -10.62 5.41 15.85
CA SER A 269 -11.00 6.11 17.09
C SER A 269 -12.25 5.48 17.71
N CYS A 270 -12.17 5.00 18.96
CA CYS A 270 -13.28 4.42 19.71
C CYS A 270 -13.45 5.09 21.08
N LYS A 271 -14.68 5.10 21.61
CA LYS A 271 -15.01 5.63 22.94
C LYS A 271 -15.91 4.72 23.77
N THR A 272 -16.43 3.65 23.16
CA THR A 272 -17.42 2.77 23.76
C THR A 272 -17.10 1.31 23.41
N PRO A 273 -17.52 0.34 24.24
CA PRO A 273 -17.42 -1.09 23.94
C PRO A 273 -18.03 -1.45 22.57
N GLU A 274 -19.16 -0.84 22.22
CA GLU A 274 -19.88 -1.11 20.97
C GLU A 274 -19.04 -0.71 19.76
N GLN A 275 -18.38 0.45 19.83
CA GLN A 275 -17.46 0.91 18.77
C GLN A 275 -16.23 0.02 18.66
N ALA A 276 -15.66 -0.42 19.78
CA ALA A 276 -14.52 -1.33 19.78
C ALA A 276 -14.85 -2.68 19.13
N HIS A 277 -16.03 -3.23 19.42
CA HIS A 277 -16.52 -4.46 18.80
C HIS A 277 -16.79 -4.29 17.31
N GLN A 278 -17.35 -3.14 16.91
CA GLN A 278 -17.61 -2.85 15.51
C GLN A 278 -16.30 -2.70 14.71
N ALA A 279 -15.31 -1.97 15.25
CA ALA A 279 -14.00 -1.85 14.62
C ALA A 279 -13.32 -3.21 14.38
N TRP A 280 -13.45 -4.16 15.32
CA TRP A 280 -12.96 -5.53 15.15
C TRP A 280 -13.66 -6.26 14.01
N LYS A 281 -14.99 -6.16 13.92
CA LYS A 281 -15.77 -6.78 12.83
C LYS A 281 -15.41 -6.24 11.46
N ASP A 282 -15.15 -4.94 11.38
CA ASP A 282 -14.87 -4.26 10.11
C ASP A 282 -13.41 -4.43 9.65
N GLY A 283 -12.57 -5.07 10.46
CA GLY A 283 -11.20 -5.43 10.09
C GLY A 283 -10.16 -4.36 10.41
N ALA A 284 -10.38 -3.56 11.45
CA ALA A 284 -9.34 -2.68 12.01
C ALA A 284 -8.25 -3.50 12.72
N ASP A 285 -7.03 -2.96 12.74
CA ASP A 285 -5.86 -3.60 13.36
C ASP A 285 -5.66 -3.16 14.81
N TYR A 286 -6.07 -1.94 15.15
CA TYR A 286 -6.05 -1.42 16.52
C TYR A 286 -7.10 -0.32 16.73
N ILE A 287 -7.35 0.06 17.98
CA ILE A 287 -8.20 1.20 18.33
C ILE A 287 -7.45 2.27 19.12
N GLY A 288 -7.69 3.53 18.77
CA GLY A 288 -7.37 4.67 19.61
C GLY A 288 -8.54 4.95 20.55
N SER A 289 -8.40 4.60 21.82
CA SER A 289 -9.45 4.82 22.83
C SER A 289 -9.17 6.10 23.61
N GLY A 290 -10.09 7.06 23.58
CA GLY A 290 -9.70 8.35 24.14
C GLY A 290 -10.71 9.45 24.35
N GLY A 291 -10.15 10.58 24.79
CA GLY A 291 -10.79 11.48 25.75
C GLY A 291 -10.52 11.04 27.19
N VAL A 292 -9.38 10.40 27.47
CA VAL A 292 -9.06 9.91 28.83
C VAL A 292 -9.04 11.09 29.81
N PHE A 293 -8.35 12.17 29.44
CA PHE A 293 -8.33 13.43 30.16
C PHE A 293 -8.82 14.58 29.27
N PRO A 294 -9.22 15.73 29.85
CA PRO A 294 -9.57 16.93 29.09
C PRO A 294 -8.43 17.40 28.18
N THR A 295 -8.76 17.90 26.98
CA THR A 295 -7.77 18.42 26.03
C THR A 295 -8.40 19.42 25.07
N ASN A 296 -7.62 20.39 24.60
CA ASN A 296 -8.00 21.40 23.61
C ASN A 296 -7.55 21.05 22.18
N THR A 297 -6.87 19.92 21.97
CA THR A 297 -6.29 19.55 20.67
C THR A 297 -7.35 19.17 19.61
N LYS A 298 -8.45 18.56 20.04
CA LYS A 298 -9.59 18.18 19.17
C LYS A 298 -10.87 18.82 19.71
N ALA A 299 -11.57 19.57 18.87
CA ALA A 299 -12.85 20.19 19.21
C ALA A 299 -13.91 19.11 19.58
N ASN A 300 -14.77 19.42 20.56
CA ASN A 300 -15.90 18.59 20.99
C ASN A 300 -15.54 17.17 21.46
N ASN A 301 -14.42 17.01 22.17
CA ASN A 301 -13.98 15.71 22.66
C ASN A 301 -14.62 15.36 24.02
N ARG A 302 -15.75 14.63 24.02
CA ARG A 302 -16.29 14.02 25.27
C ARG A 302 -15.24 13.14 25.95
N THR A 303 -15.00 13.40 27.23
CA THR A 303 -14.07 12.61 28.05
C THR A 303 -14.71 11.32 28.55
N ILE A 304 -13.93 10.24 28.60
CA ILE A 304 -14.33 8.92 29.08
C ILE A 304 -13.68 8.57 30.42
N GLY A 305 -12.60 9.25 30.83
CA GLY A 305 -11.88 8.94 32.06
C GLY A 305 -11.08 7.63 32.01
N LEU A 306 -10.40 7.30 33.10
CA LEU A 306 -9.68 6.03 33.25
C LEU A 306 -10.66 4.84 33.29
N ASP A 307 -11.78 4.96 34.01
CA ASP A 307 -12.81 3.91 34.10
C ASP A 307 -13.42 3.58 32.72
N GLY A 308 -13.69 4.62 31.92
CA GLY A 308 -14.21 4.44 30.57
C GLY A 308 -13.18 3.79 29.64
N LEU A 309 -11.91 4.18 29.76
CA LEU A 309 -10.82 3.52 29.03
C LEU A 309 -10.71 2.05 29.43
N GLU A 310 -10.70 1.74 30.73
CA GLU A 310 -10.65 0.36 31.23
C GLU A 310 -11.84 -0.47 30.71
N THR A 311 -13.04 0.11 30.69
CA THR A 311 -14.24 -0.54 30.14
C THR A 311 -14.09 -0.88 28.66
N VAL A 312 -13.53 0.04 27.87
CA VAL A 312 -13.24 -0.21 26.44
C VAL A 312 -12.15 -1.28 26.27
N CYS A 313 -11.09 -1.24 27.08
CA CYS A 313 -10.03 -2.24 27.05
C CYS A 313 -10.58 -3.64 27.33
N LYS A 314 -11.42 -3.81 28.36
CA LYS A 314 -12.04 -5.11 28.69
C LYS A 314 -12.90 -5.68 27.56
N ALA A 315 -13.56 -4.81 26.79
CA ALA A 315 -14.42 -5.22 25.68
C ALA A 315 -13.68 -5.43 24.36
N SER A 316 -12.53 -4.78 24.16
CA SER A 316 -11.81 -4.77 22.89
C SER A 316 -11.07 -6.08 22.64
N LYS A 317 -11.30 -6.67 21.46
CA LYS A 317 -10.48 -7.77 20.92
C LYS A 317 -9.23 -7.29 20.18
N LEU A 318 -9.13 -5.99 19.96
CA LEU A 318 -8.01 -5.34 19.28
C LEU A 318 -7.05 -4.71 20.29
N PRO A 319 -5.77 -4.55 19.94
CA PRO A 319 -4.85 -3.65 20.64
C PRO A 319 -5.45 -2.25 20.81
N VAL A 320 -5.19 -1.66 21.97
CA VAL A 320 -5.69 -0.36 22.38
C VAL A 320 -4.52 0.57 22.64
N VAL A 321 -4.59 1.77 22.08
CA VAL A 321 -3.74 2.90 22.48
C VAL A 321 -4.62 3.97 23.12
N ALA A 322 -4.24 4.42 24.31
CA ALA A 322 -4.97 5.46 25.02
C ALA A 322 -4.65 6.84 24.45
N ILE A 323 -5.63 7.72 24.28
CA ILE A 323 -5.41 9.07 23.74
C ILE A 323 -6.26 10.15 24.43
N GLY A 324 -5.76 11.38 24.44
CA GLY A 324 -6.53 12.57 24.84
C GLY A 324 -6.14 13.06 26.23
N GLY A 325 -5.48 14.23 26.25
CA GLY A 325 -5.02 14.88 27.47
C GLY A 325 -3.89 14.15 28.21
N ILE A 326 -3.24 13.18 27.55
CA ILE A 326 -2.13 12.41 28.11
C ILE A 326 -0.81 13.18 27.91
N GLY A 327 0.03 13.18 28.94
CA GLY A 327 1.37 13.74 28.97
C GLY A 327 2.21 13.13 30.10
N ILE A 328 3.38 13.70 30.37
CA ILE A 328 4.35 13.12 31.33
C ILE A 328 3.76 12.95 32.73
N SER A 329 2.94 13.89 33.20
CA SER A 329 2.40 13.88 34.56
C SER A 329 1.29 12.86 34.81
N ASN A 330 0.69 12.27 33.77
CA ASN A 330 -0.46 11.38 33.91
C ASN A 330 -0.37 10.09 33.06
N ALA A 331 0.64 9.92 32.21
CA ALA A 331 0.84 8.72 31.41
C ALA A 331 0.99 7.45 32.28
N GLU A 332 1.65 7.56 33.44
CA GLU A 332 1.79 6.45 34.39
C GLU A 332 0.43 5.90 34.84
N SER A 333 -0.49 6.79 35.24
CA SER A 333 -1.85 6.39 35.68
C SER A 333 -2.65 5.66 34.61
N VAL A 334 -2.35 5.91 33.33
CA VAL A 334 -2.98 5.21 32.20
C VAL A 334 -2.42 3.80 32.08
N MET A 335 -1.10 3.64 32.14
CA MET A 335 -0.45 2.33 32.02
C MET A 335 -0.76 1.41 33.22
N GLN A 336 -1.01 1.99 34.40
CA GLN A 336 -1.43 1.26 35.61
C GLN A 336 -2.80 0.58 35.49
N ILE A 337 -3.63 0.89 34.49
CA ILE A 337 -4.87 0.14 34.20
C ILE A 337 -4.58 -1.35 33.96
N ASN A 338 -3.35 -1.69 33.56
CA ASN A 338 -2.84 -3.06 33.40
C ASN A 338 -3.77 -3.98 32.58
N ALA A 339 -4.40 -3.42 31.54
CA ALA A 339 -5.13 -4.22 30.57
C ALA A 339 -4.14 -4.80 29.55
N PRO A 340 -4.14 -6.12 29.29
CA PRO A 340 -3.12 -6.77 28.45
C PRO A 340 -3.13 -6.29 26.97
N ASN A 341 -4.27 -5.75 26.53
CA ASN A 341 -4.44 -5.17 25.20
C ASN A 341 -4.18 -3.65 25.17
N LEU A 342 -3.99 -2.98 26.31
CA LEU A 342 -3.50 -1.60 26.34
C LEU A 342 -2.00 -1.60 26.05
N LYS A 343 -1.62 -1.14 24.86
CA LYS A 343 -0.25 -1.24 24.36
C LYS A 343 0.58 0.03 24.51
N GLY A 344 -0.05 1.16 24.83
CA GLY A 344 0.67 2.40 25.03
C GLY A 344 -0.23 3.63 25.08
N VAL A 345 0.42 4.79 24.90
CA VAL A 345 -0.25 6.09 24.91
C VAL A 345 0.05 6.87 23.64
N ALA A 346 -0.96 7.56 23.13
CA ALA A 346 -0.86 8.50 22.05
C ALA A 346 -0.91 9.94 22.56
N VAL A 347 0.01 10.75 22.09
CA VAL A 347 0.24 12.12 22.55
C VAL A 347 0.39 13.09 21.38
N VAL A 348 -0.10 14.32 21.60
CA VAL A 348 -0.05 15.42 20.62
C VAL A 348 0.70 16.61 21.21
N SER A 349 0.01 17.44 22.00
CA SER A 349 0.54 18.69 22.56
C SER A 349 1.69 18.45 23.55
N ALA A 350 1.70 17.32 24.25
CA ALA A 350 2.79 16.94 25.15
C ALA A 350 4.14 16.78 24.42
N LEU A 351 4.12 16.58 23.09
CA LEU A 351 5.32 16.57 22.26
C LEU A 351 5.43 17.82 21.40
N PHE A 352 4.38 18.13 20.62
CA PHE A 352 4.49 19.09 19.52
C PHE A 352 4.21 20.55 19.93
N ASP A 353 3.52 20.80 21.05
CA ASP A 353 3.38 22.16 21.61
C ASP A 353 4.48 22.44 22.65
N GLN A 354 5.70 22.00 22.36
CA GLN A 354 6.87 22.12 23.21
C GLN A 354 8.07 22.59 22.39
N GLU A 355 8.95 23.33 23.05
CA GLU A 355 10.19 23.86 22.45
C GLU A 355 11.06 22.74 21.88
N CYS A 356 11.25 21.66 22.64
CA CYS A 356 12.10 20.54 22.25
C CYS A 356 11.33 19.20 22.26
N VAL A 357 10.85 18.76 21.09
CA VAL A 357 10.15 17.47 20.91
C VAL A 357 11.01 16.29 21.36
N PHE A 358 12.29 16.25 20.99
CA PHE A 358 13.21 15.18 21.36
C PHE A 358 13.26 14.96 22.88
N THR A 359 13.42 16.04 23.64
CA THR A 359 13.52 15.97 25.11
C THR A 359 12.21 15.44 25.71
N GLN A 360 11.06 15.88 25.19
CA GLN A 360 9.76 15.47 25.71
C GLN A 360 9.43 14.02 25.36
N ALA A 361 9.70 13.60 24.12
CA ALA A 361 9.58 12.21 23.70
C ALA A 361 10.47 11.29 24.55
N LYS A 362 11.72 11.70 24.80
CA LYS A 362 12.66 10.94 25.63
C LYS A 362 12.20 10.79 27.08
N LYS A 363 11.69 11.87 27.67
CA LYS A 363 11.12 11.83 29.03
C LYS A 363 9.92 10.90 29.09
N LEU A 364 8.99 11.03 28.16
CA LEU A 364 7.77 10.24 28.13
C LEU A 364 8.06 8.76 27.89
N HIS A 365 8.95 8.43 26.95
CA HIS A 365 9.40 7.05 26.69
C HIS A 365 10.03 6.42 27.93
N LYS A 366 10.85 7.20 28.65
CA LYS A 366 11.47 6.75 29.91
C LYS A 366 10.38 6.46 30.96
N THR A 367 9.45 7.38 31.19
CA THR A 367 8.34 7.20 32.14
C THR A 367 7.56 5.93 31.83
N LEU A 368 7.15 5.73 30.56
CA LEU A 368 6.40 4.54 30.15
C LEU A 368 7.20 3.24 30.39
N LYS A 369 8.51 3.25 30.11
CA LYS A 369 9.38 2.10 30.34
C LYS A 369 9.56 1.76 31.82
N GLU A 370 9.63 2.77 32.68
CA GLU A 370 9.73 2.57 34.14
C GLU A 370 8.43 1.96 34.67
N THR A 371 7.27 2.52 34.31
CA THR A 371 5.96 1.96 34.71
C THR A 371 5.75 0.52 34.26
N THR A 372 6.15 0.18 33.03
CA THR A 372 5.97 -1.18 32.48
C THR A 372 6.89 -2.21 33.14
N ARG A 373 8.01 -1.79 33.76
CA ARG A 373 8.94 -2.69 34.47
C ARG A 373 8.51 -2.98 35.92
N GLU A 374 7.71 -2.11 36.50
CA GLU A 374 7.22 -2.22 37.88
C GLU A 374 5.95 -3.08 38.00
N MET A 375 5.33 -3.40 36.86
CA MET A 375 4.19 -4.31 36.70
C MET A 375 4.64 -5.72 36.37
#